data_AF-A0A0L7UGP6-F1
#
_entry.id   AF-A0A0L7UGP6-F1
#
_cell.length_a   1.000
_cell.length_b   1.000
_cell.length_c   1.000
_cell.angle_alpha   90.00
_cell.angle_beta   90.00
_cell.angle_gamma   90.00
#
_symmetry.space_group_name_H-M   'P 1'
#
loop_
_entity.id
_entity.type
_entity.pdbx_description
1 polymer ?
#
loop_
_entity_poly.entity_id
_entity_poly.type
_entity_poly.pdbx_seq_one_letter_code
_entity_poly.pdbx_strand_id
1 'polypeptide(L)'
;MQLQSQSHTYSRYNVLAQATKPMAVSDQLLSKLAVLSQQKQWILFTADCPRPDFEQLTASNICCKNVIQMKPSQQLSEVEIVIKAIRSGNASAVVASNKIALMNQSMLRDMAQRYQCEVFFVEGRVNKYH
;
A
#
# COMPACT_ATOMS: atom_id res chain seq x y z
N MET A 1 -31.65 20.41 -5.21
CA MET A 1 -30.74 19.75 -4.25
C MET A 1 -29.32 20.02 -4.70
N GLN A 2 -28.58 20.88 -3.98
CA GLN A 2 -27.17 21.18 -4.29
C GLN A 2 -26.30 20.11 -3.61
N LEU A 3 -25.58 19.31 -4.41
CA LEU A 3 -24.52 18.43 -3.91
C LEU A 3 -23.34 19.30 -3.47
N GLN A 4 -23.15 19.44 -2.16
CA GLN A 4 -21.95 20.03 -1.60
C GLN A 4 -20.76 19.11 -1.90
N SER A 5 -19.93 19.51 -2.88
CA SER A 5 -18.60 18.95 -3.07
C SER A 5 -17.73 19.34 -1.87
N GLN A 6 -17.55 18.42 -0.92
CA GLN A 6 -16.65 18.62 0.21
C GLN A 6 -15.21 18.70 -0.31
N SER A 7 -14.66 19.91 -0.33
CA SER A 7 -13.25 20.16 -0.62
C SER A 7 -12.41 19.62 0.53
N HIS A 8 -12.00 18.35 0.44
CA HIS A 8 -11.09 17.79 1.42
C HIS A 8 -9.70 18.40 1.26
N THR A 9 -9.26 19.18 2.25
CA THR A 9 -7.94 19.81 2.31
C THR A 9 -6.87 18.75 2.62
N TYR A 10 -6.52 17.91 1.65
CA TYR A 10 -5.37 17.02 1.79
C TYR A 10 -4.07 17.81 1.59
N SER A 11 -3.06 17.50 2.40
CA SER A 11 -1.72 18.06 2.23
C SER A 11 -1.22 17.81 0.82
N ARG A 12 -0.64 18.83 0.18
CA ARG A 12 -0.04 18.77 -1.18
C ARG A 12 1.09 17.74 -1.29
N TYR A 13 1.65 17.34 -0.15
CA TYR A 13 2.69 16.34 -0.01
C TYR A 13 2.13 14.94 0.25
N ASN A 14 0.81 14.79 0.38
CA ASN A 14 0.18 13.51 0.54
C ASN A 14 0.27 12.75 -0.79
N VAL A 15 0.69 11.49 -0.73
CA VAL A 15 0.85 10.64 -1.91
C VAL A 15 -0.47 10.52 -2.68
N LEU A 16 -1.59 10.62 -1.97
CA LEU A 16 -2.95 10.58 -2.52
C LEU A 16 -3.39 11.89 -3.19
N ALA A 17 -2.61 12.98 -3.09
CA ALA A 17 -2.92 14.27 -3.72
C ALA A 17 -2.42 14.38 -5.17
N GLN A 18 -1.69 13.38 -5.68
CA GLN A 18 -1.25 13.35 -7.08
C GLN A 18 -2.18 12.44 -7.88
N ALA A 19 -2.48 12.85 -9.11
CA ALA A 19 -3.29 12.05 -10.02
C ALA A 19 -2.62 10.68 -10.26
N THR A 20 -3.36 9.64 -9.94
CA THR A 20 -2.94 8.24 -10.01
C THR A 20 -3.94 7.46 -10.86
N LYS A 21 -3.69 6.17 -11.05
CA LYS A 21 -4.61 5.26 -11.72
C LYS A 21 -4.98 4.15 -10.73
N PRO A 22 -6.24 3.69 -10.72
CA PRO A 22 -6.63 2.52 -9.97
C PRO A 22 -5.71 1.34 -10.27
N MET A 23 -5.33 0.63 -9.22
CA MET A 23 -4.51 -0.56 -9.31
C MET A 23 -5.38 -1.74 -9.76
N ALA A 24 -4.85 -2.62 -10.60
CA ALA A 24 -5.51 -3.87 -10.98
C ALA A 24 -5.41 -4.89 -9.84
N VAL A 25 -6.25 -4.73 -8.82
CA VAL A 25 -6.33 -5.59 -7.63
C VAL A 25 -7.74 -6.11 -7.41
N SER A 26 -7.87 -7.24 -6.74
CA SER A 26 -9.18 -7.83 -6.46
C SER A 26 -9.94 -7.09 -5.35
N ASP A 27 -11.26 -7.13 -5.41
CA ASP A 27 -12.13 -6.58 -4.36
C ASP A 27 -11.86 -7.23 -3.00
N GLN A 28 -11.46 -8.50 -2.97
CA GLN A 28 -11.07 -9.19 -1.75
C GLN A 28 -9.84 -8.56 -1.09
N LEU A 29 -8.84 -8.16 -1.89
CA LEU A 29 -7.65 -7.47 -1.38
C LEU A 29 -8.05 -6.10 -0.82
N LEU A 30 -8.86 -5.34 -1.56
CA LEU A 30 -9.34 -4.03 -1.12
C LEU A 30 -10.17 -4.12 0.16
N SER A 31 -11.04 -5.12 0.28
CA SER A 31 -11.82 -5.40 1.48
C SER A 31 -10.93 -5.70 2.69
N LYS A 32 -9.88 -6.53 2.52
CA LYS A 32 -8.89 -6.78 3.58
C LYS A 32 -8.15 -5.51 3.99
N LEU A 33 -7.69 -4.70 3.03
CA LEU A 33 -7.04 -3.42 3.32
C LEU A 33 -7.98 -2.47 4.06
N ALA A 34 -9.29 -2.48 3.74
CA ALA A 34 -10.27 -1.66 4.45
C ALA A 34 -10.32 -2.02 5.93
N VAL A 35 -10.36 -3.32 6.26
CA VAL A 35 -10.32 -3.81 7.65
C VAL A 35 -9.01 -3.43 8.34
N LEU A 36 -7.86 -3.70 7.70
CA LEU A 36 -6.53 -3.43 8.27
C LEU A 36 -6.27 -1.93 8.47
N SER A 37 -6.83 -1.07 7.63
CA SER A 37 -6.65 0.39 7.72
C SER A 37 -7.29 1.01 8.97
N GLN A 38 -8.21 0.29 9.63
CA GLN A 38 -8.84 0.73 10.87
C GLN A 38 -7.94 0.53 12.10
N GLN A 39 -6.85 -0.23 12.00
CA GLN A 39 -6.04 -0.71 13.14
C GLN A 39 -5.10 0.34 13.80
N LYS A 40 -5.28 1.65 13.57
CA LYS A 40 -4.34 2.72 14.03
C LYS A 40 -2.85 2.49 13.65
N GLN A 41 -2.59 1.57 12.72
CA GLN A 41 -1.28 1.26 12.14
C GLN A 41 -1.28 1.64 10.66
N TRP A 42 -0.09 1.74 10.07
CA TRP A 42 0.08 2.11 8.68
C TRP A 42 -0.25 0.99 7.70
N ILE A 43 -0.81 1.37 6.55
CA ILE A 43 -0.80 0.59 5.31
C ILE A 43 0.34 1.14 4.45
N LEU A 44 1.39 0.34 4.29
CA LEU A 44 2.61 0.73 3.60
C LEU A 44 2.59 0.20 2.16
N PHE A 45 2.78 1.09 1.18
CA PHE A 45 3.02 0.71 -0.21
C PHE A 45 4.52 0.84 -0.51
N THR A 46 5.15 -0.20 -1.05
CA THR A 46 6.54 -0.10 -1.53
C THR A 46 6.62 0.78 -2.77
N ALA A 47 7.84 1.18 -3.15
CA ALA A 47 8.05 2.00 -4.34
C ALA A 47 7.86 1.23 -5.66
N ASP A 48 8.06 -0.09 -5.62
CA ASP A 48 8.00 -0.97 -6.80
C ASP A 48 6.58 -1.42 -7.15
N CYS A 49 5.59 -1.15 -6.29
CA CYS A 49 4.18 -1.34 -6.61
C CYS A 49 3.52 -0.05 -7.17
N PRO A 50 2.36 -0.16 -7.83
CA PRO A 50 1.59 0.98 -8.27
C PRO A 50 1.27 1.90 -7.10
N ARG A 51 1.24 3.20 -7.38
CA ARG A 51 0.90 4.18 -6.36
C ARG A 51 -0.59 4.03 -6.01
N PRO A 52 -0.95 4.02 -4.72
CA PRO A 52 -2.34 3.92 -4.32
C PRO A 52 -3.15 5.09 -4.89
N ASP A 53 -4.32 4.77 -5.43
CA ASP A 53 -5.24 5.74 -6.01
C ASP A 53 -6.30 6.17 -5.00
N PHE A 54 -6.43 7.48 -4.80
CA PHE A 54 -7.33 8.01 -3.77
C PHE A 54 -8.77 7.57 -3.98
N GLU A 55 -9.31 7.74 -5.19
CA GLU A 55 -10.71 7.41 -5.52
C GLU A 55 -10.98 5.91 -5.36
N GLN A 56 -10.06 5.05 -5.79
CA GLN A 56 -10.20 3.60 -5.58
C GLN A 56 -10.21 3.23 -4.08
N LEU A 57 -9.29 3.82 -3.30
CA LEU A 57 -9.20 3.53 -1.86
C LEU A 57 -10.43 4.02 -1.10
N THR A 58 -10.92 5.23 -1.40
CA THR A 58 -12.12 5.79 -0.74
C THR A 58 -13.37 5.03 -1.11
N ALA A 59 -13.54 4.66 -2.38
CA ALA A 59 -14.65 3.81 -2.83
C ALA A 59 -14.67 2.44 -2.14
N SER A 60 -13.50 1.96 -1.70
CA SER A 60 -13.34 0.69 -0.97
C SER A 60 -13.39 0.83 0.55
N ASN A 61 -13.74 2.00 1.09
CA ASN A 61 -13.77 2.30 2.53
C ASN A 61 -12.41 2.15 3.25
N ILE A 62 -11.30 2.35 2.54
CA ILE A 62 -9.96 2.32 3.13
C ILE A 62 -9.67 3.65 3.82
N CYS A 63 -9.23 3.61 5.08
CA CYS A 63 -8.86 4.80 5.84
C CYS A 63 -7.55 5.42 5.30
N CYS A 64 -7.70 6.31 4.31
CA CYS A 64 -6.60 6.96 3.60
C CYS A 64 -5.64 7.77 4.50
N LYS A 65 -6.05 8.14 5.72
CA LYS A 65 -5.19 8.82 6.70
C LYS A 65 -4.01 7.96 7.16
N ASN A 66 -4.16 6.64 7.10
CA ASN A 66 -3.17 5.66 7.53
C ASN A 66 -2.46 5.00 6.35
N VAL A 67 -2.52 5.59 5.14
CA VAL A 67 -1.89 5.04 3.94
C VAL A 67 -0.68 5.89 3.57
N ILE A 68 0.48 5.25 3.41
CA ILE A 68 1.68 5.92 2.89
C ILE A 68 2.36 5.08 1.82
N GLN A 69 2.93 5.75 0.83
CA GLN A 69 3.87 5.13 -0.11
C GLN A 69 5.30 5.45 0.31
N MET A 70 6.10 4.41 0.41
CA MET A 70 7.53 4.51 0.70
C MET A 70 8.28 5.02 -0.53
N LYS A 71 9.32 5.83 -0.29
CA LYS A 71 10.27 6.17 -1.35
C LYS A 71 11.15 4.96 -1.69
N PRO A 72 11.62 4.84 -2.95
CA PRO A 72 12.56 3.79 -3.31
C PRO A 72 13.85 3.95 -2.52
N SER A 73 14.41 2.83 -2.07
CA SER A 73 15.73 2.81 -1.44
C SER A 73 16.81 2.68 -2.51
N GLN A 74 17.94 3.35 -2.29
CA GLN A 74 19.14 3.17 -3.13
C GLN A 74 20.03 2.02 -2.64
N GLN A 75 19.77 1.49 -1.45
CA GLN A 75 20.63 0.52 -0.77
C GLN A 75 19.95 -0.79 -0.43
N LEU A 76 18.60 -0.81 -0.42
CA LEU A 76 17.82 -1.95 0.02
C LEU A 76 16.96 -2.43 -1.13
N SER A 77 16.94 -3.74 -1.32
CA SER A 77 15.95 -4.39 -2.16
C SER A 77 14.54 -4.24 -1.59
N GLU A 78 13.54 -4.44 -2.43
CA GLU A 78 12.14 -4.44 -1.99
C GLU A 78 11.88 -5.47 -0.88
N VAL A 79 12.52 -6.65 -0.95
CA VAL A 79 12.41 -7.69 0.09
C VAL A 79 12.91 -7.17 1.44
N GLU A 80 14.08 -6.52 1.48
CA GLU A 80 14.62 -5.95 2.71
C GLU A 80 13.77 -4.80 3.25
N ILE A 81 13.18 -4.01 2.36
CA ILE A 81 12.21 -2.96 2.73
C ILE A 81 11.00 -3.59 3.42
N VAL A 82 10.40 -4.62 2.82
CA VAL A 82 9.24 -5.32 3.40
C VAL A 82 9.61 -5.96 4.74
N ILE A 83 10.80 -6.57 4.87
CA ILE A 83 11.28 -7.12 6.14
C ILE A 83 11.33 -6.06 7.24
N LYS A 84 11.91 -4.89 6.93
CA LYS A 84 12.00 -3.78 7.89
C LYS A 84 10.62 -3.21 8.24
N ALA A 85 9.74 -3.08 7.25
CA ALA A 85 8.37 -2.62 7.46
C ALA A 85 7.62 -3.52 8.45
N ILE A 86 7.67 -4.84 8.24
CA ILE A 86 7.05 -5.83 9.13
C ILE A 86 7.65 -5.75 10.54
N ARG A 87 8.98 -5.78 10.65
CA ARG A 87 9.68 -5.78 11.95
C ARG A 87 9.50 -4.49 12.74
N SER A 88 9.16 -3.38 12.08
CA SER A 88 8.90 -2.11 12.76
C SER A 88 7.68 -2.14 13.67
N GLY A 89 6.74 -3.07 13.46
CA GLY A 89 5.49 -3.18 14.23
C GLY A 89 4.50 -2.02 13.98
N ASN A 90 4.83 -1.08 13.10
CA ASN A 90 4.02 0.12 12.87
C ASN A 90 3.04 -0.04 11.71
N ALA A 91 3.08 -1.16 11.00
CA ALA A 91 2.23 -1.43 9.85
C ALA A 91 1.30 -2.61 10.11
N SER A 92 0.01 -2.45 9.79
CA SER A 92 -0.95 -3.55 9.74
C SER A 92 -0.92 -4.24 8.37
N ALA A 93 -0.49 -3.54 7.33
CA ALA A 93 -0.30 -4.13 6.02
C ALA A 93 0.90 -3.54 5.27
N VAL A 94 1.54 -4.39 4.44
CA VAL A 94 2.53 -3.97 3.44
C VAL A 94 2.08 -4.47 2.06
N VAL A 95 1.94 -3.55 1.11
CA VAL A 95 1.66 -3.83 -0.29
C VAL A 95 2.98 -3.72 -1.07
N ALA A 96 3.37 -4.83 -1.70
CA ALA A 96 4.61 -4.97 -2.44
C ALA A 96 4.35 -5.48 -3.87
N SER A 97 5.36 -5.43 -4.72
CA SER A 97 5.31 -5.94 -6.08
C SER A 97 5.41 -7.47 -6.11
N ASN A 98 4.65 -8.08 -7.01
CA ASN A 98 4.72 -9.50 -7.32
C ASN A 98 6.01 -9.91 -8.06
N LYS A 99 6.91 -8.96 -8.36
CA LYS A 99 8.26 -9.23 -8.88
C LYS A 99 9.17 -9.90 -7.85
N ILE A 100 8.84 -9.81 -6.55
CA ILE A 100 9.54 -10.57 -5.51
C ILE A 100 9.37 -12.07 -5.79
N ALA A 101 10.47 -12.83 -5.77
CA ALA A 101 10.46 -14.27 -6.03
C ALA A 101 9.51 -15.02 -5.07
N LEU A 102 8.81 -16.06 -5.57
CA LEU A 102 7.77 -16.79 -4.84
C LEU A 102 8.23 -17.32 -3.47
N MET A 103 9.47 -17.82 -3.37
CA MET A 103 10.06 -18.26 -2.11
C MET A 103 10.09 -17.13 -1.07
N ASN A 104 10.54 -15.94 -1.49
CA ASN A 104 10.56 -14.76 -0.64
C ASN A 104 9.15 -14.28 -0.32
N GLN A 105 8.19 -14.37 -1.26
CA GLN A 105 6.79 -14.03 -0.95
C GLN A 105 6.23 -14.91 0.17
N SER A 106 6.49 -16.21 0.13
CA SER A 106 6.06 -17.14 1.20
C SER A 106 6.68 -16.77 2.53
N MET A 107 8.01 -16.61 2.56
CA MET A 107 8.75 -16.20 3.77
C MET A 107 8.21 -14.89 4.36
N LEU A 108 7.92 -13.89 3.51
CA LEU A 108 7.42 -12.59 3.95
C LEU A 108 6.01 -12.69 4.56
N ARG A 109 5.11 -13.51 3.99
CA ARG A 109 3.78 -13.75 4.57
C ARG A 109 3.88 -14.43 5.93
N ASP A 110 4.70 -15.48 6.03
CA ASP A 110 4.89 -16.22 7.28
C ASP A 110 5.49 -15.33 8.37
N MET A 111 6.43 -14.45 7.99
CA MET A 111 6.99 -13.48 8.91
C MET A 111 5.94 -12.45 9.35
N ALA A 112 5.17 -11.89 8.42
CA ALA A 112 4.19 -10.84 8.71
C ALA A 112 3.13 -11.29 9.73
N GLN A 113 2.65 -12.54 9.61
CA GLN A 113 1.69 -13.12 10.55
C GLN A 113 2.20 -13.07 12.00
N ARG A 114 3.50 -13.31 12.23
CA ARG A 114 4.11 -13.27 13.57
C ARG A 114 4.16 -11.86 14.17
N TYR A 115 4.13 -10.83 13.32
CA TYR A 115 4.17 -9.42 13.69
C TYR A 115 2.80 -8.74 13.56
N GLN A 116 1.71 -9.51 13.45
CA GLN A 116 0.34 -9.00 13.30
C GLN A 116 0.19 -8.05 12.09
N CYS A 117 0.90 -8.37 11.00
CA CYS A 117 0.88 -7.64 9.74
C CYS A 117 0.47 -8.60 8.61
N GLU A 118 -0.16 -8.09 7.56
CA GLU A 118 -0.37 -8.84 6.31
C GLU A 118 0.47 -8.27 5.16
N VAL A 119 0.95 -9.13 4.26
CA VAL A 119 1.68 -8.72 3.05
C VAL A 119 0.89 -9.10 1.82
N PHE A 120 0.63 -8.10 0.98
CA PHE A 120 -0.07 -8.25 -0.29
C PHE A 120 0.89 -8.02 -1.44
N PHE A 121 0.81 -8.86 -2.47
CA PHE A 121 1.62 -8.72 -3.68
C PHE A 121 0.71 -8.33 -4.84
N VAL A 122 1.03 -7.21 -5.50
CA VAL A 122 0.27 -6.67 -6.63
C VAL A 122 1.16 -6.57 -7.86
N GLU A 123 0.58 -6.39 -9.03
CA GLU A 123 1.37 -6.19 -10.25
C GLU A 123 2.34 -5.03 -10.06
N GLY A 124 3.64 -5.28 -10.21
CA GLY A 124 4.65 -4.24 -10.04
C GLY A 124 4.51 -3.08 -11.03
N ARG A 125 5.09 -1.93 -10.71
CA ARG A 125 5.12 -0.79 -11.63
C ARG A 125 5.82 -1.20 -12.93
N VAL A 126 5.12 -1.04 -14.05
CA VAL A 126 5.69 -1.21 -15.39
C VAL A 126 6.54 0.03 -15.64
N ASN A 127 7.87 -0.13 -15.70
CA ASN A 127 8.76 0.95 -16.13
C ASN A 127 8.47 1.22 -17.61
N LYS A 128 7.63 2.21 -17.89
CA LYS A 128 7.62 2.84 -19.20
C LYS A 128 8.88 3.69 -19.25
N TYR A 129 9.95 3.13 -19.80
CA TYR A 129 11.18 3.86 -20.08
C TYR A 129 10.85 5.08 -20.95
N HIS A 130 11.36 6.25 -20.55
CA HIS A 130 11.43 7.46 -21.37
C HIS A 130 12.83 7.55 -21.98
#